data_AF-A0A920ECC8-F1
#
_entry.id   AF-A0A920ECC8-F1
#
_cell.length_a   1.000
_cell.length_b   1.000
_cell.length_c   1.000
_cell.angle_alpha   90.00
_cell.angle_beta   90.00
_cell.angle_gamma   90.00
#
_symmetry.space_group_name_H-M   'P 1'
#
loop_
_entity.id
_entity.type
_entity.pdbx_description
1 polymer ?
#
loop_
_entity_poly.entity_id
_entity_poly.type
_entity_poly.pdbx_seq_one_letter_code
_entity_poly.pdbx_strand_id
1 'polypeptide(L)' 'MELRELIGVDHILFGSDYPHAEGLASPMDFLDDLSGFSSHEIQQIMYENGRSLVTLNT' A
#
# COMPACT_ATOMS: atom_id res chain seq x y z
N MET A 1 -9.80 -8.26 -5.15
CA MET A 1 -9.44 -7.24 -6.16
C MET A 1 -10.49 -6.12 -6.28
N GLU A 2 -11.67 -6.26 -5.65
CA GLU A 2 -12.76 -5.29 -5.71
C GLU A 2 -12.33 -3.84 -5.43
N LEU A 3 -11.49 -3.58 -4.42
CA LEU A 3 -10.98 -2.23 -4.15
C LEU A 3 -10.08 -1.70 -5.29
N ARG A 4 -9.13 -2.51 -5.75
CA ARG A 4 -8.24 -2.16 -6.87
C ARG A 4 -9.03 -1.83 -8.13
N GLU A 5 -10.08 -2.60 -8.43
CA GLU A 5 -10.94 -2.39 -9.59
C GLU A 5 -11.79 -1.13 -9.45
N LEU A 6 -12.22 -0.80 -8.24
CA LEU A 6 -13.06 0.36 -7.96
C LEU A 6 -12.30 1.69 -8.01
N ILE A 7 -11.12 1.77 -7.39
CA ILE A 7 -10.39 3.04 -7.22
C ILE A 7 -9.06 3.13 -7.96
N GLY A 8 -8.59 2.03 -8.57
CA GLY A 8 -7.27 1.96 -9.19
C GLY A 8 -6.17 1.66 -8.19
N VAL A 9 -5.13 0.95 -8.64
CA VAL A 9 -4.00 0.57 -7.79
C VAL A 9 -3.17 1.75 -7.31
N ASP A 10 -3.15 2.84 -8.08
CA ASP A 10 -2.46 4.10 -7.80
C ASP A 10 -3.08 4.90 -6.63
N HIS A 11 -4.30 4.55 -6.22
CA HIS A 11 -5.01 5.17 -5.09
C HIS A 11 -4.95 4.33 -3.81
N ILE A 12 -4.31 3.16 -3.83
CA ILE A 12 -4.15 2.29 -2.66
C ILE A 12 -2.82 2.61 -1.97
N LEU A 13 -2.86 2.79 -0.65
CA LEU A 13 -1.71 3.14 0.18
C LEU A 13 -1.51 2.08 1.25
N PHE A 14 -0.27 1.64 1.43
CA PHE A 14 0.12 0.87 2.60
C PHE A 14 0.00 1.70 3.88
N GLY A 15 -0.56 1.08 4.93
CA GLY A 15 -0.56 1.61 6.30
C GLY A 15 -0.60 0.47 7.30
N SER A 16 0.43 0.36 8.16
CA SER A 16 0.54 -0.73 9.13
C SER A 16 -0.16 -0.47 10.46
N ASP A 17 -0.48 0.80 10.75
CA ASP A 17 -0.95 1.26 12.05
C ASP A 17 0.00 0.94 13.23
N TYR A 18 1.28 0.70 12.96
CA TYR A 18 2.28 0.49 14.01
C TYR A 18 2.54 1.79 14.80
N PRO A 19 2.63 1.77 16.16
CA PRO A 19 2.69 0.62 17.07
C PRO A 19 1.36 0.32 17.80
N HIS A 20 0.21 0.66 17.21
CA HIS A 20 -1.07 0.36 17.84
C HIS A 20 -1.32 -1.15 17.97
N ALA A 21 -2.12 -1.55 18.96
CA ALA A 21 -2.32 -2.96 19.30
C ALA A 21 -3.12 -3.72 18.23
N GLU A 22 -3.94 -2.99 17.46
CA GLU A 22 -4.72 -3.46 16.33
C GLU A 22 -3.92 -3.51 15.02
N GLY A 23 -2.74 -2.87 14.98
CA GLY A 23 -1.89 -2.78 13.80
C GLY A 23 -1.00 -4.01 13.60
N LEU A 24 -0.24 -4.00 12.51
CA LEU A 24 0.75 -5.03 12.23
C LEU A 24 2.00 -4.86 13.11
N ALA A 25 2.39 -5.93 13.80
CA ALA A 25 3.57 -5.94 14.65
C ALA A 25 4.88 -5.73 13.85
N SER A 26 4.97 -6.32 12.65
CA SER A 26 6.00 -6.04 11.65
C SER A 26 5.32 -5.39 10.44
N PRO A 27 5.59 -4.10 10.16
CA PRO A 27 4.97 -3.39 9.03
C PRO A 27 5.13 -4.08 7.67
N MET A 28 6.21 -4.85 7.48
CA MET A 28 6.49 -5.58 6.24
C MET A 28 5.59 -6.79 6.01
N ASP A 29 4.91 -7.28 7.05
CA ASP A 29 4.03 -8.44 6.95
C ASP A 29 2.80 -8.14 6.07
N PHE A 30 2.51 -6.87 5.79
CA PHE A 30 1.47 -6.45 4.82
C PHE A 30 1.70 -7.01 3.41
N LEU A 31 2.93 -7.42 3.06
CA LEU A 31 3.22 -8.05 1.77
C LEU A 31 2.42 -9.34 1.55
N ASP A 32 2.07 -10.05 2.63
CA ASP A 32 1.31 -11.31 2.54
C ASP A 32 -0.11 -11.09 1.98
N ASP A 33 -0.69 -9.91 2.24
CA ASP A 33 -2.01 -9.50 1.74
C ASP A 33 -2.01 -9.12 0.25
N LEU A 34 -0.82 -9.00 -0.36
CA LEU A 34 -0.65 -8.53 -1.74
C LEU A 34 -0.37 -9.65 -2.76
N SER A 35 -0.60 -10.92 -2.42
CA SER A 35 -0.32 -12.07 -3.29
C SER A 35 -1.03 -12.06 -4.66
N GLY A 36 -2.08 -11.25 -4.85
CA GLY A 36 -2.79 -11.07 -6.11
C GLY A 36 -2.32 -9.89 -6.98
N PHE A 37 -1.29 -9.17 -6.54
CA PHE A 37 -0.73 -8.02 -7.24
C PHE A 37 0.60 -8.39 -7.92
N SER A 38 0.90 -7.75 -9.03
CA SER A 38 2.22 -7.82 -9.66
C SER A 38 3.28 -7.14 -8.80
N SER A 39 4.55 -7.47 -9.02
CA SER A 39 5.66 -6.83 -8.29
C SER A 39 5.70 -5.30 -8.47
N HIS A 40 5.26 -4.81 -9.64
CA HIS A 40 5.14 -3.38 -9.90
C HIS A 40 4.02 -2.74 -9.05
N GLU A 41 2.84 -3.35 -9.02
CA GLU A 41 1.72 -2.88 -8.21
C GLU A 41 2.03 -2.93 -6.70
N ILE A 42 2.77 -3.94 -6.23
CA ILE A 42 3.24 -4.03 -4.84
C ILE A 42 4.14 -2.83 -4.52
N GLN A 43 5.07 -2.48 -5.41
CA GLN A 43 5.94 -1.31 -5.22
C GLN A 43 5.14 0.00 -5.19
N GLN A 44 4.08 0.11 -6.01
CA GLN A 44 3.17 1.26 -5.98
C GLN A 44 2.49 1.40 -4.62
N ILE A 45 1.84 0.33 -4.14
CA ILE A 45 1.08 0.31 -2.88
C ILE A 45 1.99 0.57 -1.68
N MET A 46 3.13 -0.12 -1.62
CA MET A 46 4.01 -0.10 -0.45
C MET A 46 4.87 1.17 -0.36
N TYR A 47 5.01 1.94 -1.45
CA TYR A 47 5.94 3.08 -1.48
C TYR A 47 5.52 4.21 -2.41
N GLU A 48 5.37 3.95 -3.72
CA GLU A 48 5.32 5.04 -4.70
C GLU A 48 4.08 5.91 -4.58
N ASN A 49 2.91 5.31 -4.29
CA ASN A 49 1.66 6.04 -4.13
C ASN A 49 1.72 6.98 -2.93
N GLY A 50 2.26 6.50 -1.80
CA GLY A 50 2.42 7.32 -0.59
C GLY A 50 3.41 8.45 -0.82
N ARG A 51 4.53 8.17 -1.50
CA ARG A 51 5.50 9.19 -1.89
C ARG A 51 4.87 10.24 -2.82
N SER A 52 4.09 9.81 -3.81
CA SER A 52 3.40 10.69 -4.76
C SER A 52 2.41 11.61 -4.04
N LEU A 53 1.65 11.09 -3.09
CA LEU A 53 0.67 11.86 -2.32
C LEU A 53 1.30 13.02 -1.52
N VAL A 54 2.48 12.79 -0.94
CA VAL A 54 3.14 13.77 -0.06
C VAL A 54 4.17 14.64 -0.79
N THR A 55 4.48 14.33 -2.04
CA THR A 55 5.44 15.09 -2.85
C THR A 55 4.67 16.03 -3.79
N LEU A 56 5.10 17.28 -3.88
CA LEU A 56 4.54 18.20 -4.86
C LEU A 56 4.92 17.72 -6.28
N ASN A 57 3.92 17.55 -7.14
CA ASN A 57 4.15 17.39 -8.57
C ASN A 57 4.65 18.73 -9.13
N THR A 58 5.98 18.88 -9.22
CA THR A 58 6.64 19.94 -9.98
C THR A 58 6.76 19.57 -11.44
#